data_AF-A0A1N7J7C8-F1
#
_entry.id   AF-A0A1N7J7C8-F1
#
_cell.length_a   1.000
_cell.length_b   1.000
_cell.length_c   1.000
_cell.angle_alpha   90.00
_cell.angle_beta   90.00
_cell.angle_gamma   90.00
#
_symmetry.space_group_name_H-M   'P 1'
#
loop_
_entity.id
_entity.type
_entity.pdbx_description
1 polymer ?
#
loop_
_entity_poly.entity_id
_entity_poly.type
_entity_poly.pdbx_seq_one_letter_code
_entity_poly.pdbx_strand_id
1 'polypeptide(L)'
;MKKPVRRRLSGGLIAVVAALFLLIGGGIITTLSVQQQGDFSSPESSSSEDSASSGNMETAEESKNVQGIILVNGELYIRKNEAEVPLQEEIGTIKERVSAGKTPEENLTSNFLEEGTVLYETEEEGVLAAELPDGGRFYFIKEDEK
;
A
#
# COMPACT_ATOMS: atom_id res chain seq x y z
N MET A 1 -1.58 55.06 -26.75
CA MET A 1 -2.19 55.49 -25.47
C MET A 1 -2.66 54.26 -24.70
N LYS A 2 -2.16 54.07 -23.48
CA LYS A 2 -2.50 52.99 -22.54
C LYS A 2 -3.89 53.17 -21.94
N LYS A 3 -4.67 52.10 -21.83
CA LYS A 3 -5.61 51.89 -20.71
C LYS A 3 -5.62 50.39 -20.33
N PRO A 4 -5.11 50.00 -19.16
CA PRO A 4 -5.25 48.63 -18.66
C PRO A 4 -6.61 48.47 -17.98
N VAL A 5 -7.38 47.45 -18.38
CA VAL A 5 -8.61 47.06 -17.69
C VAL A 5 -8.23 46.20 -16.49
N ARG A 6 -8.25 46.81 -15.30
CA ARG A 6 -8.22 46.09 -14.03
C ARG A 6 -9.63 45.57 -13.75
N ARG A 7 -9.83 44.26 -13.74
CA ARG A 7 -10.97 43.66 -13.02
C ARG A 7 -10.47 43.10 -11.70
N ARG A 8 -10.89 43.76 -10.63
CA ARG A 8 -10.85 43.27 -9.26
C ARG A 8 -12.05 42.33 -9.06
N LEU A 9 -11.80 41.15 -8.53
CA LEU A 9 -12.69 40.34 -7.69
C LEU A 9 -11.72 39.80 -6.62
N SER A 10 -11.59 40.32 -5.40
CA SER A 10 -12.53 40.44 -4.27
C SER A 10 -13.19 39.12 -3.88
N GLY A 11 -12.68 38.52 -2.79
CA GLY A 11 -13.27 37.41 -2.04
C GLY A 11 -12.75 36.05 -2.52
N GLY A 12 -12.20 35.16 -1.69
CA GLY A 12 -12.04 35.16 -0.25
C GLY A 12 -10.97 34.14 0.11
N LEU A 13 -10.29 34.46 1.20
CA LEU A 13 -9.28 33.67 1.88
C LEU A 13 -9.92 32.35 2.35
N ILE A 14 -9.54 31.20 1.77
CA ILE A 14 -9.85 29.89 2.35
C ILE A 14 -8.53 29.28 2.78
N ALA A 15 -8.19 29.56 4.03
CA ALA A 15 -7.29 28.76 4.82
C ALA A 15 -8.03 28.42 6.11
N VAL A 16 -8.50 27.18 6.25
CA VAL A 16 -8.66 26.56 7.57
C VAL A 16 -8.23 25.11 7.46
N VAL A 17 -7.25 24.80 8.29
CA VAL A 17 -6.56 23.54 8.53
C VAL A 17 -7.33 22.74 9.58
N ALA A 18 -7.02 21.44 9.65
CA ALA A 18 -7.09 20.55 10.82
C ALA A 18 -8.30 19.60 10.96
N ALA A 19 -7.94 18.33 10.79
CA ALA A 19 -8.11 17.24 11.75
C ALA A 19 -9.53 16.84 12.18
N LEU A 20 -9.95 15.68 11.67
CA LEU A 20 -10.91 14.82 12.36
C LEU A 20 -10.34 13.39 12.46
N PHE A 21 -9.45 13.17 13.43
CA PHE A 21 -9.23 11.85 14.01
C PHE A 21 -10.10 11.73 15.25
N LEU A 22 -11.26 11.08 15.13
CA LEU A 22 -11.98 10.48 16.25
C LEU A 22 -12.59 9.14 15.76
N LEU A 23 -11.98 8.01 16.09
CA LEU A 23 -12.25 7.22 17.31
C LEU A 23 -13.52 6.35 17.16
N ILE A 24 -13.37 5.19 16.50
CA ILE A 24 -14.25 4.03 16.73
C ILE A 24 -13.38 2.78 16.87
N GLY A 25 -13.40 2.18 18.06
CA GLY A 25 -12.85 0.86 18.40
C GLY A 25 -11.34 0.89 18.67
N GLY A 26 -10.84 1.00 19.90
CA GLY A 26 -11.24 0.26 21.09
C GLY A 26 -10.15 -0.77 21.40
N GLY A 27 -9.24 -0.43 22.32
CA GLY A 27 -8.34 -1.41 22.96
C GLY A 27 -6.84 -1.12 22.88
N ILE A 28 -6.36 -0.03 23.49
CA ILE A 28 -4.96 0.04 23.95
C ILE A 28 -4.94 -0.37 25.42
N ILE A 29 -4.44 -1.57 25.72
CA ILE A 29 -4.17 -2.01 27.09
C ILE A 29 -2.84 -1.39 27.50
N THR A 30 -2.89 -0.31 28.29
CA THR A 30 -1.72 0.23 28.99
C THR A 30 -1.78 -0.27 30.42
N THR A 31 -1.08 -1.35 30.75
CA THR A 31 -0.82 -1.69 32.15
C THR A 31 0.49 -1.02 32.57
N LEU A 32 0.34 0.08 33.31
CA LEU A 32 1.36 0.74 34.10
C LEU A 32 2.01 -0.24 35.08
N SER A 33 3.34 -0.27 35.10
CA SER A 33 4.13 -0.87 36.16
C SER A 33 3.92 -0.12 37.48
N VAL A 34 3.39 -0.81 38.49
CA VAL A 34 3.42 -0.36 39.90
C VAL A 34 4.38 -1.28 40.66
N GLN A 35 5.48 -0.70 41.14
CA GLN A 35 6.33 -1.29 42.17
C GLN A 35 5.57 -1.33 43.49
N GLN A 36 5.52 -2.51 44.12
CA GLN A 36 5.34 -2.62 45.57
C GLN A 36 6.36 -3.63 46.11
N GLN A 37 7.22 -3.17 47.00
CA GLN A 37 8.26 -3.94 47.69
C GLN A 37 7.67 -4.63 48.94
N GLY A 38 8.28 -5.78 49.30
CA GLY A 38 8.16 -6.50 50.58
C GLY A 38 7.15 -7.65 50.55
N ASP A 39 7.40 -8.88 51.00
CA ASP A 39 8.46 -9.43 51.85
C ASP A 39 8.44 -10.99 51.71
N PHE A 40 9.63 -11.57 51.62
CA PHE A 40 10.12 -12.96 51.80
C PHE A 40 9.17 -14.18 51.93
N SER A 41 9.42 -15.21 51.09
CA SER A 41 9.82 -16.58 51.51
C SER A 41 10.34 -17.39 50.31
N SER A 42 11.45 -18.10 50.52
CA SER A 42 12.36 -18.68 49.53
C SER A 42 12.02 -20.14 49.13
N PRO A 43 12.93 -20.97 48.55
CA PRO A 43 13.04 -21.22 47.11
C PRO A 43 13.05 -22.73 46.75
N GLU A 44 12.50 -23.19 45.63
CA GLU A 44 12.92 -24.50 45.08
C GLU A 44 13.09 -24.49 43.56
N SER A 45 14.29 -24.90 43.19
CA SER A 45 14.88 -25.06 41.88
C SER A 45 14.08 -25.99 40.96
N SER A 46 14.17 -25.74 39.65
CA SER A 46 14.71 -26.75 38.72
C SER A 46 14.95 -26.11 37.35
N SER A 47 16.24 -25.95 37.06
CA SER A 47 16.83 -25.77 35.74
C SER A 47 16.62 -27.04 34.91
N SER A 48 16.35 -26.89 33.61
CA SER A 48 16.70 -27.80 32.49
C SER A 48 16.15 -27.11 31.23
N GLU A 49 16.96 -26.33 30.52
CA GLU A 49 17.78 -26.79 29.40
C GLU A 49 16.95 -27.28 28.20
N ASP A 50 17.10 -26.49 27.13
CA ASP A 50 17.33 -26.93 25.76
C ASP A 50 16.20 -26.98 24.71
N SER A 51 16.65 -26.46 23.56
CA SER A 51 16.26 -26.82 22.20
C SER A 51 15.04 -26.16 21.57
N ALA A 52 15.33 -24.96 21.04
CA ALA A 52 15.46 -24.73 19.59
C ALA A 52 14.26 -25.02 18.67
N SER A 53 13.94 -23.96 17.92
CA SER A 53 13.62 -23.98 16.49
C SER A 53 12.22 -24.45 16.08
N SER A 54 11.36 -23.49 15.75
CA SER A 54 11.15 -23.22 14.33
C SER A 54 10.82 -21.74 14.15
N GLY A 55 11.87 -20.94 13.91
CA GLY A 55 11.67 -19.67 13.26
C GLY A 55 10.99 -19.96 11.92
N ASN A 56 9.79 -19.40 11.70
CA ASN A 56 9.17 -19.36 10.39
C ASN A 56 9.98 -18.37 9.54
N MET A 57 11.18 -18.79 9.15
CA MET A 57 12.05 -18.07 8.24
C MET A 57 11.72 -18.58 6.84
N GLU A 58 10.57 -18.15 6.32
CA GLU A 58 10.37 -18.07 4.87
C GLU A 58 11.19 -16.89 4.36
N THR A 59 12.51 -17.07 4.32
CA THR A 59 13.42 -16.21 3.56
C THR A 59 14.23 -17.12 2.63
N ALA A 60 13.51 -17.72 1.69
CA ALA A 60 14.10 -18.10 0.42
C ALA A 60 13.89 -16.92 -0.52
N GLU A 61 14.70 -15.88 -0.37
CA GLU A 61 14.96 -14.89 -1.43
C GLU A 61 15.68 -15.61 -2.57
N GLU A 62 14.97 -16.51 -3.25
CA GLU A 62 15.29 -16.84 -4.63
C GLU A 62 14.91 -15.58 -5.40
N SER A 63 15.90 -14.79 -5.80
CA SER A 63 15.73 -13.61 -6.66
C SER A 63 15.26 -14.05 -8.05
N LYS A 64 14.09 -14.69 -8.11
CA LYS A 64 13.28 -14.80 -9.30
C LYS A 64 12.94 -13.38 -9.67
N ASN A 65 13.21 -12.99 -10.90
CA ASN A 65 12.72 -11.75 -11.44
C ASN A 65 11.19 -11.86 -11.48
N VAL A 66 10.53 -11.46 -10.38
CA VAL A 66 9.08 -11.57 -10.24
C VAL A 66 8.47 -10.54 -11.16
N GLN A 67 7.77 -11.02 -12.18
CA GLN A 67 6.98 -10.17 -13.05
C GLN A 67 5.78 -9.64 -12.28
N GLY A 68 5.61 -8.32 -12.24
CA GLY A 68 4.44 -7.71 -11.63
C GLY A 68 3.22 -7.86 -12.53
N ILE A 69 2.14 -8.40 -11.99
CA ILE A 69 0.90 -8.73 -12.70
C ILE A 69 -0.29 -8.14 -11.92
N ILE A 70 -1.27 -7.63 -12.65
CA ILE A 70 -2.57 -7.18 -12.13
C ILE A 70 -3.66 -7.78 -13.01
N LEU A 71 -4.76 -8.23 -12.42
CA LEU A 71 -5.98 -8.56 -13.15
C LEU A 71 -6.99 -7.42 -12.99
N VAL A 72 -7.41 -6.81 -14.09
CA VAL A 72 -8.43 -5.76 -14.13
C VAL A 72 -9.49 -6.12 -15.16
N ASN A 73 -10.75 -6.21 -14.73
CA ASN A 73 -11.90 -6.55 -15.56
C ASN A 73 -11.74 -7.83 -16.41
N GLY A 74 -10.99 -8.81 -15.88
CA GLY A 74 -10.72 -10.08 -16.56
C GLY A 74 -9.51 -10.04 -17.51
N GLU A 75 -8.82 -8.90 -17.61
CA GLU A 75 -7.63 -8.73 -18.43
C GLU A 75 -6.37 -8.68 -17.55
N LEU A 76 -5.31 -9.37 -17.98
CA LEU A 76 -4.03 -9.38 -17.29
C LEU A 76 -3.17 -8.22 -17.79
N TYR A 77 -2.55 -7.52 -16.85
CA TYR A 77 -1.63 -6.43 -17.12
C TYR A 77 -0.28 -6.70 -16.47
N ILE A 78 0.79 -6.49 -17.23
CA ILE A 78 2.17 -6.80 -16.85
C ILE A 78 2.95 -5.51 -16.64
N ARG A 79 3.74 -5.46 -15.56
CA ARG A 79 4.59 -4.32 -15.22
C ARG A 79 5.59 -4.03 -16.34
N LYS A 80 5.65 -2.77 -16.74
CA LYS A 80 6.62 -2.20 -17.67
C LYS A 80 7.52 -1.22 -16.91
N ASN A 81 8.84 -1.30 -17.14
CA ASN A 81 9.81 -0.51 -16.37
C ASN A 81 9.86 0.97 -16.77
N GLU A 82 9.36 1.35 -17.93
CA GLU A 82 9.36 2.74 -18.40
C GLU A 82 8.12 3.01 -19.25
N ALA A 83 7.26 3.88 -18.72
CA ALA A 83 6.25 4.61 -19.46
C ALA A 83 6.02 5.92 -18.69
N GLU A 84 5.90 7.04 -19.39
CA GLU A 84 5.43 8.29 -18.79
C GLU A 84 4.26 8.76 -19.63
N VAL A 85 3.09 8.17 -19.33
CA VAL A 85 1.85 8.45 -20.04
C VAL A 85 0.96 9.28 -19.11
N PRO A 86 0.30 10.34 -19.61
CA PRO A 86 -0.67 11.08 -18.82
C PRO A 86 -1.81 10.18 -18.32
N LEU A 87 -2.29 10.46 -17.11
CA LEU A 87 -3.42 9.76 -16.51
C LEU A 87 -4.74 10.30 -17.09
N GLN A 88 -5.74 9.43 -17.21
CA GLN A 88 -7.06 9.77 -17.72
C GLN A 88 -8.14 9.64 -16.62
N GLU A 89 -8.49 8.42 -16.24
CA GLU A 89 -9.59 8.12 -15.30
C GLU A 89 -9.14 7.15 -14.21
N GLU A 90 -9.67 7.29 -13.00
CA GLU A 90 -9.45 6.34 -11.92
C GLU A 90 -10.31 5.09 -12.13
N ILE A 91 -9.69 3.92 -12.16
CA ILE A 91 -10.38 2.62 -12.30
C ILE A 91 -10.87 2.12 -10.94
N GLY A 92 -10.06 2.37 -9.92
CA GLY A 92 -10.31 1.96 -8.54
C GLY A 92 -9.03 1.55 -7.83
N THR A 93 -9.19 0.84 -6.71
CA THR A 93 -8.08 0.44 -5.85
C THR A 93 -7.85 -1.07 -5.87
N ILE A 94 -6.60 -1.49 -5.76
CA ILE A 94 -6.23 -2.88 -5.51
C ILE A 94 -6.94 -3.36 -4.24
N LYS A 95 -7.68 -4.45 -4.35
CA LYS A 95 -8.46 -5.05 -3.25
C LYS A 95 -7.67 -6.08 -2.48
N GLU A 96 -6.77 -6.78 -3.14
CA GLU A 96 -5.98 -7.84 -2.53
C GLU A 96 -4.63 -7.97 -3.22
N ARG A 97 -3.62 -8.32 -2.40
CA ARG A 97 -2.32 -8.74 -2.88
C ARG A 97 -2.15 -10.26 -2.73
N VAL A 98 -1.89 -10.94 -3.85
CA VAL A 98 -1.52 -12.36 -3.86
C VAL A 98 0.00 -12.54 -3.78
N SER A 99 0.45 -13.77 -3.51
CA SER A 99 1.87 -14.11 -3.47
C SER A 99 2.56 -13.79 -4.81
N ALA A 100 3.80 -13.27 -4.74
CA ALA A 100 4.57 -12.81 -5.90
C ALA A 100 4.70 -13.84 -7.05
N GLY A 101 4.71 -15.14 -6.74
CA GLY A 101 4.78 -16.22 -7.73
C GLY A 101 3.44 -16.71 -8.28
N LYS A 102 2.32 -16.06 -7.93
CA LYS A 102 0.96 -16.44 -8.38
C LYS A 102 0.43 -15.40 -9.37
N THR A 103 -0.36 -15.86 -10.33
CA THR A 103 -1.16 -14.99 -11.20
C THR A 103 -2.44 -14.60 -10.47
N PRO A 104 -2.83 -13.31 -10.46
CA PRO A 104 -4.12 -12.89 -9.89
C PRO A 104 -5.30 -13.48 -10.68
N GLU A 105 -6.32 -13.96 -9.97
CA GLU A 105 -7.52 -14.59 -10.56
C GLU A 105 -8.79 -13.75 -10.39
N GLU A 106 -8.75 -12.72 -9.55
CA GLU A 106 -9.90 -11.85 -9.24
C GLU A 106 -9.66 -10.40 -9.64
N ASN A 107 -10.73 -9.68 -9.96
CA ASN A 107 -10.66 -8.29 -10.41
C ASN A 107 -10.05 -7.36 -9.34
N LEU A 108 -9.16 -6.47 -9.76
CA LEU A 108 -8.40 -5.53 -8.92
C LEU A 108 -7.48 -6.24 -7.92
N THR A 109 -6.87 -7.35 -8.35
CA THR A 109 -5.91 -8.11 -7.55
C THR A 109 -4.53 -8.06 -8.20
N SER A 110 -3.46 -7.96 -7.39
CA SER A 110 -2.08 -7.92 -7.88
C SER A 110 -1.16 -8.88 -7.13
N ASN A 111 -0.11 -9.37 -7.79
CA ASN A 111 0.97 -10.11 -7.12
C ASN A 111 2.12 -9.19 -6.65
N PHE A 112 2.04 -7.90 -6.98
CA PHE A 112 3.14 -6.94 -6.86
C PHE A 112 2.74 -5.68 -6.10
N LEU A 113 1.56 -5.13 -6.39
CA LEU A 113 1.04 -3.94 -5.70
C LEU A 113 0.39 -4.30 -4.37
N GLU A 114 0.47 -3.38 -3.42
CA GLU A 114 -0.20 -3.50 -2.12
C GLU A 114 -1.70 -3.22 -2.23
N GLU A 115 -2.47 -3.78 -1.31
CA GLU A 115 -3.89 -3.41 -1.11
C GLU A 115 -4.03 -1.90 -0.88
N GLY A 116 -5.08 -1.31 -1.49
CA GLY A 116 -5.36 0.12 -1.43
C GLY A 116 -4.62 0.97 -2.47
N THR A 117 -3.70 0.38 -3.25
CA THR A 117 -3.03 1.10 -4.34
C THR A 117 -4.04 1.55 -5.40
N VAL A 118 -4.02 2.83 -5.77
CA VAL A 118 -4.95 3.41 -6.76
C VAL A 118 -4.46 3.11 -8.18
N LEU A 119 -5.39 2.67 -9.04
CA LEU A 119 -5.16 2.41 -10.45
C LEU A 119 -5.89 3.43 -11.31
N TYR A 120 -5.22 3.82 -12.40
CA TYR A 120 -5.73 4.75 -13.40
C TYR A 120 -5.59 4.17 -14.80
N GLU A 121 -6.55 4.47 -15.66
CA GLU A 121 -6.36 4.43 -17.10
C GLU A 121 -5.41 5.56 -17.52
N THR A 122 -4.68 5.32 -18.60
CA THR A 122 -3.80 6.31 -19.21
C THR A 122 -4.33 6.69 -20.59
N GLU A 123 -3.78 7.75 -21.17
CA GLU A 123 -4.13 8.15 -22.55
C GLU A 123 -3.72 7.11 -23.61
N GLU A 124 -2.84 6.15 -23.27
CA GLU A 124 -2.44 5.06 -24.15
C GLU A 124 -3.34 3.83 -23.89
N GLU A 125 -4.00 3.36 -24.95
CA GLU A 125 -4.90 2.20 -24.87
C GLU A 125 -4.13 0.96 -24.40
N GLY A 126 -4.73 0.21 -23.46
CA GLY A 126 -4.10 -0.99 -22.89
C GLY A 126 -2.98 -0.69 -21.90
N VAL A 127 -2.79 0.55 -21.47
CA VAL A 127 -1.80 0.93 -20.45
C VAL A 127 -2.48 1.48 -19.20
N LEU A 128 -2.11 0.90 -18.07
CA LEU A 128 -2.55 1.32 -16.73
C LEU A 128 -1.40 1.95 -15.96
N ALA A 129 -1.74 2.87 -15.07
CA ALA A 129 -0.82 3.42 -14.09
C ALA A 129 -1.29 3.12 -12.67
N ALA A 130 -0.35 2.76 -11.79
CA ALA A 130 -0.57 2.59 -10.37
C ALA A 130 0.15 3.72 -9.61
N GLU A 131 -0.59 4.44 -8.77
CA GLU A 131 -0.03 5.52 -7.94
C GLU A 131 0.46 4.95 -6.60
N LEU A 132 1.73 5.20 -6.31
CA LEU A 132 2.37 4.77 -5.08
C LEU A 132 2.20 5.81 -3.97
N PRO A 133 2.29 5.41 -2.69
CA PRO A 133 2.17 6.34 -1.56
C PRO A 133 3.20 7.47 -1.53
N ASP A 134 4.35 7.29 -2.19
CA ASP A 134 5.43 8.28 -2.31
C ASP A 134 5.23 9.26 -3.48
N GLY A 135 4.12 9.14 -4.23
CA GLY A 135 3.82 9.91 -5.43
C GLY A 135 4.50 9.37 -6.70
N GLY A 136 5.26 8.27 -6.58
CA GLY A 136 5.79 7.52 -7.70
C GLY A 136 4.69 6.79 -8.47
N ARG A 137 5.02 6.30 -9.66
CA ARG A 137 4.09 5.53 -10.49
C ARG A 137 4.75 4.28 -11.07
N PHE A 138 3.99 3.21 -11.11
CA PHE A 138 4.29 2.06 -11.94
C PHE A 138 3.31 1.97 -13.09
N TYR A 139 3.77 1.43 -14.22
CA TYR A 139 2.95 1.28 -15.41
C TYR A 139 2.83 -0.18 -15.78
N PHE A 140 1.67 -0.55 -16.30
CA PHE A 140 1.34 -1.91 -16.67
C PHE A 140 0.71 -1.92 -18.05
N ILE A 141 1.11 -2.87 -18.88
CA ILE A 141 0.59 -3.05 -20.24
C ILE A 141 -0.27 -4.30 -20.29
N LYS A 142 -1.36 -4.25 -21.04
CA LYS A 142 -2.20 -5.41 -21.29
C LYS A 142 -1.37 -6.53 -21.89
N GLU A 143 -1.50 -7.73 -21.34
CA GLU A 143 -0.89 -8.92 -21.93
C GLU A 143 -1.67 -9.28 -23.20
N ASP A 144 -0.99 -9.26 -24.35
CA ASP A 144 -1.56 -9.74 -25.60
C ASP A 144 -1.75 -11.26 -25.51
N GLU A 145 -2.98 -11.74 -25.72
CA GLU A 145 -3.26 -13.17 -25.93
C GLU A 145 -2.51 -13.62 -27.19
N LYS A 146 -1.51 -14.49 -27.03
CA LYS A 146 -0.74 -15.07 -28.14
C LYS A 146 -1.50 -16.13 -28.91
#